data_AF-A0A1V6CLA5-F1
#
_entry.id   AF-A0A1V6CLA5-F1
#
_cell.length_a   1.000
_cell.length_b   1.000
_cell.length_c   1.000
_cell.angle_alpha   90.00
_cell.angle_beta   90.00
_cell.angle_gamma   90.00
#
_symmetry.space_group_name_H-M   'P 1'
#
loop_
_entity.id
_entity.type
_entity.pdbx_description
1 polymer ?
#
loop_
_entity_poly.entity_id
_entity_poly.type
_entity_poly.pdbx_seq_one_letter_code
_entity_poly.pdbx_strand_id
1 'polypeptide(L)'
;MKKRKIDDTLLLEMLNEGKQQKEIAAWFKVSPAAVCKRIKRLLSPTPESILDKYNLTDQQKMFVVEKAKGRSNTEAALESYEASSRKSAKVIGSQLMAEPEIKMALNELMDTYLPQHYRIRKLRTHADNPDPTVSLKALDLSWKLDGSYAPEKHAHQILGFTLIDLELSNRKEED
;
A
#
# COMPACT_ATOMS: atom_id res chain seq x y z
N MET A 1 -32.56 -10.77 -11.42
CA MET A 1 -31.10 -11.00 -11.45
C MET A 1 -30.73 -11.74 -12.74
N LYS A 2 -29.78 -11.22 -13.53
CA LYS A 2 -29.37 -11.83 -14.81
C LYS A 2 -28.57 -13.11 -14.50
N LYS A 3 -29.07 -14.29 -14.88
CA LYS A 3 -28.37 -15.57 -14.72
C LYS A 3 -26.98 -15.46 -15.38
N ARG A 4 -25.91 -15.66 -14.62
CA ARG A 4 -24.54 -15.62 -15.15
C ARG A 4 -24.30 -16.88 -15.99
N LYS A 5 -23.51 -16.76 -17.06
CA LYS A 5 -23.18 -17.88 -17.95
C LYS A 5 -22.13 -18.84 -17.37
N ILE A 6 -21.38 -18.40 -16.36
CA ILE A 6 -20.37 -19.20 -15.65
C ILE A 6 -20.87 -19.36 -14.22
N ASP A 7 -20.96 -20.61 -13.76
CA ASP A 7 -21.23 -20.96 -12.37
C ASP A 7 -19.91 -20.95 -11.61
N ASP A 8 -19.83 -20.15 -10.54
CA ASP A 8 -18.60 -19.94 -9.78
C ASP A 8 -18.21 -21.16 -8.95
N THR A 9 -19.19 -21.93 -8.47
CA THR A 9 -18.97 -23.10 -7.61
C THR A 9 -18.32 -24.22 -8.41
N LEU A 10 -18.97 -24.60 -9.51
CA LEU A 10 -18.50 -25.62 -10.42
C LEU A 10 -17.18 -25.23 -11.12
N LEU A 11 -16.97 -23.94 -11.39
CA LEU A 11 -15.69 -23.45 -11.93
C LEU A 11 -14.53 -23.73 -10.98
N LEU A 12 -14.72 -23.53 -9.67
CA LEU A 12 -13.70 -23.77 -8.65
C LEU A 12 -13.46 -25.28 -8.45
N GLU A 13 -14.50 -26.11 -8.51
CA GLU A 13 -14.36 -27.57 -8.47
C GLU A 13 -13.52 -28.08 -9.65
N MET A 14 -13.84 -27.69 -10.89
CA MET A 14 -13.07 -28.08 -12.06
C MET A 14 -11.61 -27.60 -12.01
N LEU A 15 -11.36 -26.45 -11.38
CA LEU A 15 -10.01 -25.94 -11.17
C LEU A 15 -9.23 -26.77 -10.14
N ASN A 16 -9.90 -27.18 -9.04
CA ASN A 16 -9.33 -28.06 -8.01
C ASN A 16 -9.06 -29.47 -8.53
N GLU A 17 -9.86 -29.96 -9.47
CA GLU A 17 -9.61 -31.20 -10.21
C GLU A 17 -8.41 -31.10 -11.18
N GLY A 18 -7.79 -29.93 -11.32
CA GLY A 18 -6.62 -29.71 -12.17
C GLY A 18 -6.91 -29.55 -13.66
N LYS A 19 -8.19 -29.35 -14.05
CA LYS A 19 -8.56 -29.18 -15.46
C LYS A 19 -7.98 -27.90 -16.05
N GLN A 20 -7.59 -27.94 -17.33
CA GLN A 20 -7.03 -26.78 -17.99
C GLN A 20 -8.11 -25.72 -18.26
N GLN A 21 -7.77 -24.43 -18.18
CA GLN A 21 -8.72 -23.33 -18.43
C GLN A 21 -9.39 -23.40 -19.82
N LYS A 22 -8.75 -24.03 -20.81
CA LYS A 22 -9.31 -24.29 -22.14
C LYS A 22 -10.46 -25.30 -22.11
N GLU A 23 -10.34 -26.35 -21.31
CA GLU A 23 -11.35 -27.41 -21.15
C GLU A 23 -12.56 -26.88 -20.39
N ILE A 24 -12.30 -26.11 -19.34
CA ILE A 24 -13.33 -25.39 -18.58
C ILE A 24 -14.11 -24.44 -19.48
N ALA A 25 -13.42 -23.70 -20.36
CA ALA A 25 -14.06 -22.79 -21.32
C ALA A 25 -14.95 -23.53 -22.33
N ALA A 26 -14.51 -24.71 -22.80
CA ALA A 26 -15.31 -25.57 -23.67
C ALA A 26 -16.56 -26.08 -22.95
N TRP A 27 -16.44 -26.46 -21.67
CA TRP A 27 -17.57 -26.93 -20.85
C TRP A 27 -18.64 -25.84 -20.67
N PHE A 28 -18.23 -24.63 -20.30
CA PHE A 28 -19.13 -23.48 -20.13
C PHE A 28 -19.56 -22.82 -21.46
N LYS A 29 -19.06 -23.29 -22.60
CA LYS A 29 -19.30 -22.69 -23.94
C LYS A 29 -18.98 -21.19 -23.98
N VAL A 30 -17.89 -20.79 -23.35
CA VAL A 30 -17.39 -19.40 -23.29
C VAL A 30 -15.96 -19.32 -23.81
N SER A 31 -15.46 -18.11 -24.04
CA SER A 31 -14.05 -17.95 -24.44
C SER A 31 -13.10 -18.26 -23.27
N PRO A 32 -11.90 -18.82 -23.53
CA PRO A 32 -10.88 -19.01 -22.51
C PRO A 32 -10.51 -17.72 -21.76
N ALA A 33 -10.57 -16.57 -22.45
CA ALA A 33 -10.37 -15.27 -21.84
C ALA A 33 -11.46 -14.91 -20.81
N ALA A 34 -12.71 -15.33 -21.01
CA ALA A 34 -13.79 -15.11 -20.05
C ALA A 34 -13.57 -15.94 -18.76
N VAL A 35 -13.15 -17.20 -18.91
CA VAL A 35 -12.77 -18.07 -17.78
C VAL A 35 -11.56 -17.51 -17.03
N CYS A 36 -10.49 -17.13 -17.73
CA CYS A 36 -9.30 -16.54 -17.12
C CYS A 36 -9.63 -15.26 -16.34
N LYS A 37 -10.45 -14.36 -16.90
CA LYS A 37 -10.93 -13.16 -16.20
C LYS A 37 -11.78 -13.51 -14.98
N ARG A 38 -12.58 -14.58 -15.05
CA ARG A 38 -13.44 -15.00 -13.94
C ARG A 38 -12.64 -15.61 -12.80
N ILE A 39 -11.72 -16.52 -13.11
CA ILE A 39 -10.77 -17.12 -12.17
C ILE A 39 -9.97 -16.02 -11.48
N LYS A 40 -9.42 -15.05 -12.23
CA LYS A 40 -8.72 -13.91 -11.63
C LYS A 40 -9.60 -13.17 -10.63
N ARG A 41 -10.88 -12.91 -10.93
CA ARG A 41 -11.79 -12.23 -9.99
C ARG A 41 -12.14 -13.05 -8.74
N LEU A 42 -12.16 -14.38 -8.85
CA LEU A 42 -12.50 -15.27 -7.75
C LEU A 42 -11.30 -15.59 -6.86
N LEU A 43 -10.11 -15.67 -7.44
CA LEU A 43 -8.85 -15.97 -6.74
C LEU A 43 -8.04 -14.72 -6.37
N SER A 44 -8.39 -13.54 -6.88
CA SER A 44 -7.81 -12.29 -6.41
C SER A 44 -8.13 -12.17 -4.91
N PRO A 45 -7.11 -12.02 -4.04
CA PRO A 45 -7.35 -11.91 -2.61
C PRO A 45 -8.28 -10.73 -2.36
N THR A 46 -9.38 -11.00 -1.66
CA THR A 46 -10.27 -9.94 -1.19
C THR A 46 -9.53 -9.14 -0.11
N PRO A 47 -9.83 -7.85 0.06
CA PRO A 47 -9.23 -7.04 1.12
C PRO A 47 -9.36 -7.70 2.49
N GLU A 48 -10.53 -8.29 2.76
CA GLU A 48 -10.83 -9.04 3.99
C GLU A 48 -9.82 -10.18 4.24
N SER A 49 -9.55 -11.02 3.23
CA SER A 49 -8.61 -12.15 3.37
C SER A 49 -7.17 -11.75 3.70
N ILE A 50 -6.76 -10.55 3.30
CA ILE A 50 -5.43 -10.00 3.61
C ILE A 50 -5.43 -9.45 5.03
N LEU A 51 -6.49 -8.69 5.37
CA LEU A 51 -6.60 -8.02 6.65
C LEU A 51 -6.84 -8.98 7.81
N ASP A 52 -7.43 -10.16 7.57
CA ASP A 52 -7.64 -11.21 8.58
C ASP A 52 -6.33 -11.86 9.06
N LYS A 53 -5.21 -11.65 8.36
CA LYS A 53 -3.87 -12.08 8.81
C LYS A 53 -3.36 -11.23 9.97
N TYR A 54 -3.94 -10.06 10.18
CA TYR A 54 -3.53 -9.08 11.17
C TYR A 54 -4.57 -9.00 12.28
N ASN A 55 -4.12 -8.75 13.51
CA ASN A 55 -5.01 -8.66 14.68
C ASN A 55 -5.67 -7.27 14.77
N LEU A 56 -6.39 -6.90 13.71
CA LEU A 56 -7.05 -5.61 13.57
C LEU A 56 -8.52 -5.71 13.95
N THR A 57 -9.00 -4.69 14.67
CA THR A 57 -10.43 -4.44 14.87
C THR A 57 -11.12 -4.10 13.55
N ASP A 58 -12.44 -4.30 13.48
CA ASP A 58 -13.21 -4.02 12.26
C ASP A 58 -13.07 -2.55 11.79
N GLN A 59 -12.99 -1.61 12.73
CA GLN A 59 -12.76 -0.19 12.45
C GLN A 59 -11.37 0.05 11.85
N GLN A 60 -10.32 -0.61 12.37
CA GLN A 60 -8.98 -0.53 11.80
C GLN A 60 -8.93 -1.14 10.40
N LYS A 61 -9.62 -2.26 10.16
CA LYS A 61 -9.73 -2.86 8.82
C LYS A 61 -10.38 -1.88 7.84
N MET A 62 -11.48 -1.25 8.21
CA MET A 62 -12.13 -0.21 7.41
C MET A 62 -11.20 0.97 7.14
N PHE A 63 -10.46 1.43 8.15
CA PHE A 63 -9.46 2.49 8.00
C PHE A 63 -8.40 2.12 6.95
N VAL A 64 -7.84 0.91 7.03
CA VAL A 64 -6.83 0.42 6.07
C VAL A 64 -7.40 0.35 4.65
N VAL A 65 -8.64 -0.11 4.49
CA VAL A 65 -9.32 -0.15 3.17
C VAL A 65 -9.49 1.25 2.60
N GLU A 66 -9.98 2.22 3.37
CA GLU A 66 -10.17 3.60 2.91
C GLU A 66 -8.83 4.29 2.60
N LYS A 67 -7.78 4.00 3.38
CA LYS A 67 -6.41 4.42 3.08
C LYS A 67 -5.91 3.85 1.76
N ALA A 68 -6.13 2.57 1.51
CA ALA A 68 -5.72 1.91 0.27
C ALA A 68 -6.45 2.46 -0.97
N LYS A 69 -7.68 2.99 -0.81
CA LYS A 69 -8.41 3.72 -1.85
C LYS A 69 -7.83 5.11 -2.18
N GLY A 70 -6.84 5.58 -1.41
CA GLY A 70 -6.16 6.86 -1.63
C GLY A 70 -6.70 8.01 -0.79
N ARG A 71 -7.56 7.76 0.22
CA ARG A 71 -8.04 8.82 1.11
C ARG A 71 -6.94 9.32 2.06
N SER A 72 -7.05 10.58 2.47
CA SER A 72 -6.18 11.15 3.50
C SER A 72 -6.39 10.45 4.86
N ASN A 73 -5.42 10.55 5.79
CA ASN A 73 -5.56 9.95 7.13
C ASN A 73 -6.81 10.48 7.85
N THR A 74 -7.10 11.77 7.69
CA THR A 74 -8.27 12.42 8.26
C THR A 74 -9.57 11.90 7.68
N GLU A 75 -9.67 11.73 6.35
CA GLU A 75 -10.89 11.26 5.69
C GLU A 75 -11.14 9.78 5.94
N ALA A 76 -10.09 8.96 5.94
CA ALA A 76 -10.18 7.55 6.27
C ALA A 76 -10.65 7.37 7.73
N ALA A 77 -10.11 8.14 8.68
CA ALA A 77 -10.53 8.10 10.08
C ALA A 77 -11.97 8.61 10.27
N LEU A 78 -12.39 9.62 9.52
CA LEU A 78 -13.76 10.15 9.58
C LEU A 78 -14.78 9.10 9.13
N GLU A 79 -14.47 8.34 8.08
CA GLU A 79 -15.32 7.26 7.59
C GLU A 79 -15.31 6.03 8.49
N SER A 80 -14.15 5.58 8.96
CA SER A 80 -14.01 4.31 9.68
C SER A 80 -14.39 4.38 11.17
N TYR A 81 -14.16 5.52 11.81
CA TYR A 81 -14.46 5.71 13.25
C TYR A 81 -15.65 6.65 13.48
N GLU A 82 -16.35 7.07 12.41
CA GLU A 82 -17.46 8.02 12.46
C GLU A 82 -17.14 9.24 13.36
N ALA A 83 -15.91 9.76 13.22
CA ALA A 83 -15.39 10.75 14.14
C ALA A 83 -16.27 12.01 14.13
N SER A 84 -16.71 12.42 15.32
CA SER A 84 -17.61 13.57 15.51
C SER A 84 -17.06 14.91 15.02
N SER A 85 -15.74 15.01 14.80
CA SER A 85 -15.11 16.22 14.29
C SER A 85 -13.88 15.93 13.44
N ARG A 86 -13.55 16.84 12.52
CA ARG A 86 -12.32 16.75 11.72
C ARG A 86 -11.05 16.80 12.57
N LYS A 87 -11.09 17.48 13.73
CA LYS A 87 -9.95 17.57 14.66
C LYS A 87 -9.67 16.22 15.32
N SER A 88 -10.70 15.54 15.82
CA SER A 88 -10.55 14.19 16.39
C SER A 88 -10.10 13.20 15.32
N ALA A 89 -10.68 13.24 14.12
CA ALA A 89 -10.26 12.39 13.00
C ALA A 89 -8.77 12.54 12.64
N LYS A 90 -8.22 13.76 12.75
CA LYS A 90 -6.79 14.00 12.50
C LYS A 90 -5.90 13.30 13.51
N VAL A 91 -6.26 13.36 14.79
CA VAL A 91 -5.51 12.72 15.88
C VAL A 91 -5.58 11.20 15.71
N ILE A 92 -6.79 10.66 15.55
CA ILE A 92 -7.04 9.22 15.34
C ILE A 92 -6.25 8.71 14.12
N GLY A 93 -6.40 9.36 12.97
CA GLY A 93 -5.70 8.94 11.75
C GLY A 93 -4.17 9.02 11.86
N SER A 94 -3.63 9.94 12.67
CA SER A 94 -2.19 10.00 12.94
C SER A 94 -1.72 8.88 13.88
N GLN A 95 -2.52 8.55 14.89
CA GLN A 95 -2.22 7.46 15.83
C GLN A 95 -2.26 6.10 15.13
N LEU A 96 -3.31 5.83 14.36
CA LEU A 96 -3.46 4.59 13.58
C LEU A 96 -2.30 4.40 12.59
N MET A 97 -1.87 5.47 11.92
CA MET A 97 -0.72 5.39 11.02
C MET A 97 0.62 5.24 11.75
N ALA A 98 0.69 5.40 13.07
CA ALA A 98 1.89 5.09 13.83
C ALA A 98 1.99 3.59 14.16
N GLU A 99 0.86 2.87 14.19
CA GLU A 99 0.80 1.45 14.53
C GLU A 99 1.48 0.58 13.45
N PRO A 100 2.44 -0.29 13.83
CA PRO A 100 3.14 -1.15 12.88
C PRO A 100 2.23 -2.11 12.12
N GLU A 101 1.25 -2.72 12.80
CA GLU A 101 0.32 -3.67 12.18
C GLU A 101 -0.51 -3.04 11.07
N ILE A 102 -1.01 -1.82 11.31
CA ILE A 102 -1.75 -1.04 10.30
C ILE A 102 -0.86 -0.74 9.09
N LYS A 103 0.41 -0.37 9.30
CA LYS A 103 1.35 -0.14 8.20
C LYS A 103 1.62 -1.41 7.39
N MET A 104 1.81 -2.54 8.06
CA MET A 104 2.05 -3.83 7.40
C MET A 104 0.82 -4.26 6.58
N ALA A 105 -0.36 -4.23 7.19
CA ALA A 105 -1.62 -4.54 6.54
C ALA A 105 -1.89 -3.62 5.34
N LEU A 106 -1.64 -2.32 5.49
CA LEU A 106 -1.77 -1.36 4.40
C LEU A 106 -0.78 -1.66 3.26
N ASN A 107 0.47 -1.99 3.56
CA ASN A 107 1.47 -2.33 2.54
C ASN A 107 1.07 -3.57 1.74
N GLU A 108 0.65 -4.65 2.43
CA GLU A 108 0.21 -5.88 1.75
C GLU A 108 -1.05 -5.64 0.91
N LEU A 109 -2.00 -4.86 1.43
CA LEU A 109 -3.20 -4.49 0.69
C LEU A 109 -2.88 -3.61 -0.53
N MET A 110 -1.94 -2.66 -0.38
CA MET A 110 -1.46 -1.81 -1.48
C MET A 110 -0.73 -2.60 -2.56
N ASP A 111 -0.04 -3.68 -2.22
CA ASP A 111 0.58 -4.55 -3.22
C ASP A 111 -0.45 -5.33 -4.03
N THR A 112 -1.65 -5.54 -3.48
CA THR A 112 -2.78 -6.12 -4.22
C THR A 112 -3.40 -5.10 -5.19
N TYR A 113 -3.65 -3.87 -4.75
CA TYR A 113 -4.27 -2.84 -5.59
C TYR A 113 -3.31 -2.21 -6.60
N LEU A 114 -2.07 -2.00 -6.19
CA LEU A 114 -1.07 -1.24 -6.93
C LEU A 114 0.28 -1.97 -6.85
N PRO A 115 0.44 -3.14 -7.47
CA PRO A 115 1.68 -3.91 -7.35
C PRO A 115 2.89 -3.16 -7.92
N GLN A 116 4.09 -3.47 -7.44
CA GLN A 116 5.33 -2.80 -7.82
C GLN A 116 5.54 -2.69 -9.35
N HIS A 117 5.31 -3.78 -10.09
CA HIS A 117 5.46 -3.80 -11.55
C HIS A 117 4.49 -2.82 -12.26
N TYR A 118 3.28 -2.63 -11.72
CA TYR A 118 2.34 -1.64 -12.23
C TYR A 118 2.86 -0.22 -11.98
N ARG A 119 3.35 0.06 -10.76
CA ARG A 119 3.95 1.36 -10.39
C ARG A 119 5.11 1.72 -11.32
N ILE A 120 6.04 0.79 -11.54
CA ILE A 120 7.20 0.99 -12.43
C ILE A 120 6.75 1.27 -13.87
N ARG A 121 5.83 0.46 -14.41
CA ARG A 121 5.31 0.68 -15.77
C ARG A 121 4.63 2.04 -15.91
N LYS A 122 3.85 2.44 -14.89
CA LYS A 122 3.17 3.73 -14.88
C LYS A 122 4.17 4.89 -14.81
N LEU A 123 5.20 4.77 -13.97
CA LEU A 123 6.28 5.75 -13.87
C LEU A 123 7.00 5.93 -15.21
N ARG A 124 7.33 4.84 -15.92
CA ARG A 124 7.89 4.89 -17.27
C ARG A 124 7.01 5.69 -18.23
N THR A 125 5.69 5.44 -18.24
CA THR A 125 4.77 6.22 -19.08
C THR A 125 4.78 7.71 -18.75
N HIS A 126 5.03 8.09 -17.49
CA HIS A 126 5.13 9.49 -17.09
C HIS A 126 6.48 10.13 -17.43
N ALA A 127 7.57 9.35 -17.48
CA ALA A 127 8.87 9.84 -17.95
C ALA A 127 8.79 10.30 -19.42
N ASP A 128 8.00 9.59 -20.24
CA ASP A 128 7.77 9.93 -21.65
C ASP A 128 6.59 10.91 -21.85
N ASN A 129 6.10 11.59 -20.81
CA ASN A 129 4.96 12.50 -20.92
C ASN A 129 5.35 13.79 -21.67
N PRO A 130 4.51 14.30 -22.58
CA PRO A 130 4.82 15.53 -23.32
C PRO A 130 4.90 16.78 -22.44
N ASP A 131 4.25 16.79 -21.27
CA ASP A 131 4.40 17.87 -20.29
C ASP A 131 5.78 17.74 -19.59
N PRO A 132 6.69 18.71 -19.78
CA PRO A 132 8.01 18.67 -19.16
C PRO A 132 7.96 18.60 -17.64
N THR A 133 6.95 19.18 -16.99
CA THR A 133 6.82 19.18 -15.52
C THR A 133 6.55 17.77 -14.99
N VAL A 134 5.76 16.99 -15.72
CA VAL A 134 5.43 15.61 -15.36
C VAL A 134 6.61 14.70 -15.66
N SER A 135 7.24 14.86 -16.84
CA SER A 135 8.41 14.10 -17.26
C SER A 135 9.59 14.29 -16.30
N LEU A 136 9.93 15.53 -15.96
CA LEU A 136 11.02 15.85 -15.02
C LEU A 136 10.77 15.26 -13.64
N LYS A 137 9.54 15.33 -13.12
CA LYS A 137 9.18 14.70 -11.83
C LYS A 137 9.29 13.18 -11.88
N ALA A 138 8.88 12.55 -12.98
CA ALA A 138 9.00 11.10 -13.12
C ALA A 138 10.48 10.66 -13.17
N LEU A 139 11.34 11.41 -13.84
CA LEU A 139 12.79 11.18 -13.85
C LEU A 139 13.41 11.35 -12.46
N ASP A 140 13.10 12.45 -11.77
CA ASP A 140 13.55 12.68 -10.37
C ASP A 140 13.16 11.52 -9.44
N LEU A 141 11.91 11.05 -9.53
CA LEU A 141 11.45 9.91 -8.74
C LEU A 141 12.17 8.61 -9.12
N SER A 142 12.55 8.42 -10.39
CA SER A 142 13.28 7.22 -10.83
C SER A 142 14.68 7.13 -10.21
N TRP A 143 15.43 8.24 -10.16
CA TRP A 143 16.75 8.29 -9.51
C TRP A 143 16.68 8.17 -7.98
N LYS A 144 15.58 8.62 -7.36
CA LYS A 144 15.35 8.40 -5.92
C LYS A 144 15.10 6.93 -5.60
N LEU A 145 14.47 6.19 -6.52
CA LEU A 145 14.15 4.78 -6.33
C LEU A 145 15.38 3.87 -6.49
N ASP A 146 16.27 4.17 -7.44
CA ASP A 146 17.49 3.37 -7.67
C ASP A 146 18.67 3.79 -6.77
N GLY A 147 18.55 4.92 -6.07
CA GLY A 147 19.57 5.44 -5.16
C GLY A 147 20.69 6.22 -5.86
N SER A 148 20.58 6.48 -7.16
CA SER A 148 21.50 7.36 -7.91
C SER A 148 21.38 8.82 -7.48
N TYR A 149 20.25 9.17 -6.84
CA TYR A 149 20.08 10.45 -6.18
C TYR A 149 20.89 10.47 -4.89
N ALA A 150 21.97 11.25 -4.84
CA ALA A 150 22.70 11.50 -3.59
C ALA A 150 21.85 12.43 -2.71
N PRO A 151 21.26 11.96 -1.59
CA PRO A 151 20.72 12.91 -0.62
C PRO A 151 21.91 13.71 -0.09
N GLU A 152 21.81 15.03 -0.06
CA GLU A 152 22.67 15.85 0.79
C GLU A 152 22.57 15.25 2.20
N LYS A 153 23.61 14.51 2.61
CA LYS A 153 23.72 14.01 3.96
C LYS A 153 23.98 15.25 4.82
N HIS A 154 22.92 15.88 5.32
CA HIS A 154 23.02 16.64 6.55
C HIS A 154 23.34 15.61 7.65
N ALA A 155 24.62 15.26 7.74
CA ALA A 155 25.15 14.62 8.92
C ALA A 155 24.92 15.63 10.05
N HIS A 156 23.82 15.46 10.77
CA HIS A 156 23.75 15.94 12.14
C HIS A 156 24.83 15.15 12.89
N GLN A 157 26.07 15.64 12.82
CA GLN A 157 27.09 15.32 13.79
C GLN A 157 26.52 15.83 15.11
N ILE A 158 25.87 14.93 15.83
CA ILE A 158 25.70 15.06 17.27
C ILE A 158 27.15 15.02 17.78
N LEU A 159 27.77 16.19 17.90
CA LEU A 159 28.95 16.38 18.74
C LEU A 159 28.49 16.02 20.14
N GLY A 160 28.71 14.76 20.52
CA GLY A 160 28.51 14.28 21.87
C GLY A 160 29.55 14.97 22.75
N PHE A 161 29.25 16.19 23.19
CA PHE A 161 29.85 16.73 24.39
C PHE A 161 29.36 15.85 25.53
N THR A 162 30.21 14.92 25.96
CA THR A 162 30.02 14.24 27.22
C THR A 162 30.07 15.28 28.34
N LEU A 163 29.16 15.22 29.31
CA LEU A 163 29.09 16.10 30.49
C LEU A 163 30.44 16.32 31.21
N ILE A 164 31.41 15.42 30.99
CA ILE A 164 32.78 15.47 31.51
C ILE A 164 33.56 16.69 30.97
N ASP A 165 33.32 17.13 29.74
CA ASP A 165 34.05 18.26 29.14
C ASP A 165 33.63 19.62 29.71
N LEU A 166 32.37 19.75 30.17
CA LEU A 166 31.87 20.98 30.80
C LEU A 166 32.39 21.13 32.24
N GLU A 167 32.57 20.03 32.97
CA GLU A 167 33.14 20.07 34.33
C GLU A 167 34.64 20.41 34.32
N LEU A 168 35.38 19.98 33.28
CA LEU A 168 36.80 20.28 33.13
C LEU A 168 37.09 21.72 32.67
N SER A 169 36.17 22.38 31.95
CA SER A 169 36.34 23.79 31.61
C SER A 169 36.08 24.71 32.81
N ASN A 170 35.11 24.37 33.67
CA ASN A 170 34.77 25.19 34.83
C ASN A 170 35.79 25.11 35.98
N ARG A 171 36.67 24.08 36.01
CA ARG A 171 37.76 24.00 37.00
C ARG A 171 39.02 24.78 36.63
N LYS A 172 39.14 25.30 35.41
CA LYS A 172 40.34 26.02 34.97
C LYS A 172 40.28 27.53 35.24
N GLU A 173 39.20 28.04 35.80
CA GLU A 173 39.03 29.47 36.13
C GLU A 173 39.22 29.78 37.64
N GLU A 174 39.60 28.81 38.48
CA GLU A 174 39.75 29.01 39.94
C GLU A 174 41.19 29.00 40.48
N ASP A 175 42.23 29.08 39.64
CA ASP A 175 43.63 29.28 40.08
C ASP A 175 44.20 30.65 39.69
#